data_AF-A0A3M1C637-F1
#
_entry.id   AF-A0A3M1C637-F1
#
_cell.length_a   1.000
_cell.length_b   1.000
_cell.length_c   1.000
_cell.angle_alpha   90.00
_cell.angle_beta   90.00
_cell.angle_gamma   90.00
#
_symmetry.space_group_name_H-M   'P 1'
#
loop_
_entity.id
_entity.type
_entity.pdbx_description
1 polymer ?
#
loop_
_entity_poly.entity_id
_entity_poly.type
_entity_poly.pdbx_seq_one_letter_code
_entity_poly.pdbx_strand_id
1 'polypeptide(L)' 'MEKTDITLEVFYSKLRERVSTSNAKLLLHKAIVQSGLKETNLKEPMNKSDVQTICLELIKSGGPCFYVGKEIYKQIH' A
#
# COMPACT_ATOMS: atom_id res chain seq x y z
N MET A 1 -7.48 17.54 4.31
CA MET A 1 -7.16 16.13 3.98
C MET A 1 -6.85 15.43 5.29
N GLU A 2 -7.56 14.35 5.62
CA GLU A 2 -7.32 13.58 6.85
C GLU A 2 -6.03 12.77 6.66
N LYS A 3 -5.00 13.07 7.46
CA LYS A 3 -3.75 12.30 7.48
C LYS A 3 -3.96 11.05 8.32
N THR A 4 -3.45 9.92 7.84
CA THR A 4 -3.48 8.64 8.57
C THR A 4 -2.09 8.32 9.10
N ASP A 5 -2.00 7.46 10.11
CA ASP A 5 -0.70 6.92 10.58
C ASP A 5 -0.12 5.86 9.64
N ILE A 6 -0.77 5.62 8.49
CA ILE A 6 -0.32 4.65 7.49
C ILE A 6 0.71 5.32 6.58
N THR A 7 1.87 4.67 6.49
CA THR A 7 2.97 5.03 5.58
C THR A 7 3.15 3.94 4.53
N LEU A 8 3.91 4.23 3.46
CA LEU A 8 4.29 3.20 2.48
C LEU A 8 5.12 2.07 3.12
N GLU A 9 5.87 2.35 4.19
CA GLU A 9 6.60 1.35 4.96
C GLU A 9 5.65 0.29 5.58
N VAL A 10 4.45 0.69 6.02
CA VAL A 10 3.45 -0.27 6.53
C VAL A 10 3.02 -1.24 5.44
N PHE A 11 2.72 -0.73 4.24
CA PHE A 11 2.40 -1.57 3.08
C PHE A 11 3.55 -2.53 2.74
N TYR A 12 4.77 -2.01 2.71
CA TYR A 12 5.96 -2.79 2.40
C TYR A 12 6.20 -3.90 3.43
N SER A 13 6.09 -3.59 4.72
CA SER A 13 6.27 -4.56 5.81
C SER A 13 5.24 -5.70 5.68
N LYS A 14 3.96 -5.37 5.50
CA LYS A 14 2.89 -6.36 5.35
C LYS A 14 3.02 -7.21 4.08
N LEU A 15 3.51 -6.62 2.98
CA LEU A 15 3.82 -7.39 1.77
C LEU A 15 4.98 -8.34 2.00
N ARG A 16 6.05 -7.90 2.68
CA ARG A 16 7.24 -8.72 2.97
C ARG A 16 6.94 -9.91 3.90
N GLU A 17 5.92 -9.82 4.74
CA GLU A 17 5.43 -10.97 5.53
C GLU A 17 4.84 -12.09 4.66
N ARG A 18 4.43 -11.79 3.42
CA ARG A 18 3.73 -12.73 2.54
C ARG A 18 4.49 -13.08 1.27
N VAL A 19 5.41 -12.23 0.83
CA VAL A 19 6.23 -12.44 -0.36
C VAL A 19 7.70 -12.07 -0.08
N SER A 20 8.61 -12.48 -0.97
CA SER A 20 10.02 -12.10 -0.86
C SER A 20 10.18 -10.57 -0.86
N THR A 21 11.27 -10.09 -0.24
CA THR A 21 11.62 -8.67 -0.17
C THR A 21 11.58 -7.98 -1.55
N SER A 22 12.13 -8.63 -2.57
CA SER A 22 12.14 -8.13 -3.95
C SER A 22 10.73 -8.03 -4.54
N ASN A 23 9.89 -9.05 -4.31
CA ASN A 23 8.51 -9.04 -4.78
C ASN A 23 7.67 -8.00 -4.04
N ALA A 24 7.85 -7.84 -2.73
CA ALA A 24 7.15 -6.82 -1.94
C ALA A 24 7.44 -5.42 -2.49
N LYS A 25 8.72 -5.11 -2.78
CA LYS A 25 9.13 -3.83 -3.36
C LYS A 25 8.49 -3.61 -4.74
N LEU A 26 8.54 -4.62 -5.61
CA LEU A 26 8.00 -4.52 -6.96
C LEU A 26 6.47 -4.36 -6.97
N LEU A 27 5.76 -5.10 -6.12
CA LEU A 27 4.31 -5.02 -5.99
C LEU A 27 3.86 -3.66 -5.43
N LEU A 28 4.55 -3.16 -4.41
CA LEU A 28 4.28 -1.84 -3.85
C LEU A 28 4.55 -0.73 -4.88
N HIS A 29 5.71 -0.77 -5.54
CA HIS A 29 6.06 0.20 -6.58
C HIS A 29 5.01 0.19 -7.71
N LYS A 30 4.59 -0.98 -8.16
CA LYS A 30 3.52 -1.12 -9.16
C LYS A 30 2.22 -0.46 -8.69
N ALA A 31 1.79 -0.69 -7.45
CA ALA A 31 0.58 -0.08 -6.90
C ALA A 31 0.68 1.46 -6.80
N ILE A 32 1.85 1.99 -6.43
CA ILE A 32 2.11 3.44 -6.41
C ILE A 32 2.00 4.04 -7.83
N VAL A 33 2.65 3.40 -8.81
CA VAL A 33 2.57 3.86 -10.21
C VAL A 33 1.14 3.79 -10.75
N GLN A 34 0.40 2.71 -10.46
CA GLN A 34 -0.99 2.54 -10.91
C GLN A 34 -1.97 3.50 -10.23
N SER A 35 -1.70 3.90 -8.99
CA SER A 35 -2.49 4.90 -8.27
C SER A 35 -2.24 6.33 -8.73
N GLY A 36 -1.25 6.55 -9.62
CA GLY A 36 -0.87 7.88 -10.10
C GLY A 36 -0.17 8.73 -9.03
N LEU A 37 0.21 8.11 -7.91
CA LEU A 37 0.97 8.77 -6.86
C LEU A 37 2.44 8.82 -7.25
N LYS A 38 3.10 9.93 -6.96
CA LYS A 38 4.57 9.97 -7.01
C LYS A 38 5.10 9.12 -5.87
N GLU A 39 6.24 8.46 -6.06
CA GLU A 39 6.96 7.82 -4.94
C GLU A 39 7.25 8.88 -3.89
N THR A 40 6.42 8.90 -2.85
CA THR A 40 6.62 9.70 -1.65
C THR A 40 7.56 8.96 -0.71
N ASN A 41 8.11 9.68 0.26
CA ASN A 41 9.00 9.12 1.25
C ASN A 41 8.32 7.94 1.98
N LEU A 42 9.03 6.82 2.11
CA LEU A 42 8.47 5.59 2.70
C LEU A 42 7.93 5.79 4.13
N LYS A 43 8.49 6.78 4.85
CA LYS A 43 8.20 7.06 6.25
C LYS A 43 7.17 8.17 6.46
N GLU A 44 6.71 8.82 5.40
CA GLU A 44 5.78 9.93 5.54
C GLU A 44 4.34 9.42 5.68
N PRO A 45 3.57 9.94 6.66
CA PRO A 45 2.15 9.68 6.80
C PRO A 45 1.40 10.08 5.53
N MET A 46 0.61 9.15 4.99
CA MET A 46 -0.17 9.36 3.78
C MET A 46 -1.56 9.93 4.09
N ASN A 47 -2.12 10.68 3.13
CA ASN A 47 -3.51 11.07 3.21
C ASN A 47 -4.40 9.83 3.07
N LYS A 48 -5.53 9.83 3.75
CA LYS A 48 -6.51 8.74 3.69
C LYS A 48 -6.91 8.37 2.26
N SER A 49 -7.10 9.36 1.38
CA SER A 49 -7.38 9.14 -0.05
C SER A 49 -6.30 8.35 -0.74
N ASP A 50 -5.03 8.67 -0.47
CA ASP A 50 -3.88 8.06 -1.14
C ASP A 50 -3.72 6.61 -0.68
N VAL A 51 -3.92 6.37 0.63
CA VAL A 51 -3.94 5.02 1.22
C VAL A 51 -5.07 4.19 0.61
N GLN A 52 -6.28 4.75 0.46
CA GLN A 52 -7.41 4.07 -0.17
C GLN A 52 -7.09 3.67 -1.60
N THR A 53 -6.51 4.57 -2.40
CA THR A 53 -6.16 4.27 -3.80
C THR A 53 -5.13 3.14 -3.88
N ILE A 54 -4.07 3.16 -3.07
CA ILE A 54 -3.08 2.07 -3.04
C ILE A 54 -3.74 0.75 -2.62
N CYS A 55 -4.57 0.76 -1.58
CA CYS A 55 -5.30 -0.43 -1.14
C CYS A 55 -6.14 -1.03 -2.28
N LEU A 56 -6.84 -0.20 -3.04
CA LEU A 56 -7.65 -0.64 -4.17
C LEU A 56 -6.80 -1.24 -5.30
N GLU A 57 -5.65 -0.65 -5.64
CA GLU A 57 -4.74 -1.21 -6.65
C GLU A 57 -4.11 -2.54 -6.19
N LEU A 58 -3.80 -2.68 -4.90
CA LEU A 58 -3.35 -3.95 -4.33
C LEU A 58 -4.45 -5.01 -4.34
N ILE A 59 -5.71 -4.63 -4.05
CA ILE A 59 -6.87 -5.52 -4.12
C ILE A 59 -7.09 -6.02 -5.55
N LYS A 60 -7.05 -5.12 -6.55
CA LYS A 60 -7.15 -5.47 -7.97
C LYS A 60 -6.04 -6.40 -8.43
N SER A 61 -4.83 -6.25 -7.87
CA SER A 61 -3.68 -7.10 -8.20
C SER A 61 -3.83 -8.56 -7.74
N GLY A 62 -4.72 -8.84 -6.78
CA GLY A 62 -5.01 -10.20 -6.33
C GLY A 62 -3.90 -10.85 -5.49
N GLY A 63 -4.03 -12.15 -5.25
CA GLY A 63 -3.01 -12.95 -4.53
C GLY A 63 -2.66 -12.39 -3.15
N PRO A 64 -1.37 -12.36 -2.75
CA PRO A 64 -0.93 -11.77 -1.49
C PRO A 64 -1.28 -10.27 -1.33
N CYS A 65 -1.33 -9.50 -2.43
CA CYS A 65 -1.68 -8.08 -2.40
C CYS A 65 -3.13 -7.85 -1.96
N PHE A 66 -4.05 -8.75 -2.34
CA PHE A 66 -5.45 -8.67 -1.93
C PHE A 66 -5.60 -8.65 -0.41
N TYR A 67 -4.89 -9.54 0.28
CA TYR A 67 -4.93 -9.62 1.74
C TYR A 67 -4.41 -8.34 2.39
N VAL A 68 -3.26 -7.83 1.92
CA VAL A 68 -2.65 -6.61 2.47
C VAL A 68 -3.54 -5.39 2.21
N GLY A 69 -4.00 -5.20 0.98
CA GLY A 69 -4.87 -4.08 0.61
C GLY A 69 -6.18 -4.10 1.41
N LYS A 70 -6.83 -5.26 1.56
CA LYS A 70 -8.05 -5.40 2.34
C LYS A 70 -7.83 -5.15 3.84
N GLU A 71 -6.72 -5.60 4.39
CA GLU A 71 -6.39 -5.43 5.81
C GLU A 71 -6.18 -3.96 6.17
N ILE A 72 -5.36 -3.24 5.40
CA ILE A 72 -5.10 -1.81 5.62
C ILE A 72 -6.37 -0.99 5.34
N TYR A 73 -7.12 -1.32 4.28
CA TYR A 73 -8.37 -0.61 3.97
C TYR A 73 -9.39 -0.65 5.11
N LYS A 74 -9.46 -1.76 5.86
CA LYS A 74 -10.30 -1.89 7.05
C LYS A 74 -9.82 -1.08 8.26
N GLN A 75 -8.54 -0.72 8.34
CA GLN A 75 -8.00 0.04 9.47
C GLN A 75 -8.31 1.54 9.36
N ILE A 76 -8.54 2.02 8.13
CA ILE A 76 -8.77 3.44 7.84
C ILE A 76 -10.24 3.77 7.57
N HIS A 77 -11.12 2.76 7.62
CA HIS A 77 -12.57 2.87 7.37
C HIS A 77 -13.32 2.45 8.63
#